data_AF-A0A7X8BYE4-F1
#
_entry.id   AF-A0A7X8BYE4-F1
#
_cell.length_a   1.000
_cell.length_b   1.000
_cell.length_c   1.000
_cell.angle_alpha   90.00
_cell.angle_beta   90.00
_cell.angle_gamma   90.00
#
_symmetry.space_group_name_H-M   'P 1'
#
loop_
_entity.id
_entity.type
_entity.pdbx_description
1 polymer ?
#
loop_
_entity_poly.entity_id
_entity_poly.type
_entity_poly.pdbx_seq_one_letter_code
_entity_poly.pdbx_strand_id
1 'polypeptide(L)'
;MKQINEKKKQVIGLYGEMRLSMVLHELGWQVHRAYIDEGIDFTITKYYCPKCKKYSEQYIRYTTRKGKSVKCVTNLCEHCKTTELDVVSRYLQVKTSEGVETNKDNVRKFSFHPKIRYNMGKEVFYVWIAIFDNTEEKKCHFYIFNTKDVVKFDNINLDTYQITDNQKTELPIRTDGVVLKKDAESTGYDYSVFNTRFYNDFGALEIETLSKR
;
A
#
# COMPACT_ATOMS: atom_id res chain seq x y z
N MET A 1 11.94 -29.83 -5.20
CA MET A 1 11.43 -28.74 -6.07
C MET A 1 10.33 -27.90 -5.41
N LYS A 2 9.21 -28.48 -4.95
CA LYS A 2 8.08 -27.73 -4.34
C LYS A 2 8.49 -26.84 -3.15
N GLN A 3 9.24 -27.39 -2.20
CA GLN A 3 9.72 -26.67 -1.00
C GLN A 3 10.69 -25.52 -1.32
N ILE A 4 11.50 -25.65 -2.38
CA ILE A 4 12.42 -24.58 -2.83
C ILE A 4 11.62 -23.42 -3.41
N ASN A 5 10.60 -23.72 -4.23
CA ASN A 5 9.72 -22.70 -4.81
C ASN A 5 8.89 -21.97 -3.74
N GLU A 6 8.44 -22.67 -2.70
CA GLU A 6 7.74 -22.07 -1.56
C GLU A 6 8.65 -21.12 -0.77
N LYS A 7 9.89 -21.52 -0.47
CA LYS A 7 10.88 -20.65 0.16
C LYS A 7 11.19 -19.42 -0.69
N LYS A 8 11.35 -19.57 -2.01
CA LYS A 8 11.57 -18.44 -2.93
C LYS A 8 10.42 -17.44 -2.84
N LYS A 9 9.17 -17.91 -2.88
CA LYS A 9 7.98 -17.06 -2.75
C LYS A 9 7.93 -16.33 -1.42
N GLN A 10 8.28 -16.99 -0.31
CA GLN A 10 8.35 -16.36 1.02
C GLN A 10 9.40 -15.24 1.07
N VAL A 11 10.59 -15.48 0.53
CA VAL A 11 11.67 -14.48 0.49
C VAL A 11 11.28 -13.25 -0.33
N ILE A 12 10.63 -13.46 -1.47
CA ILE A 12 10.15 -12.38 -2.34
C ILE A 12 9.03 -11.59 -1.66
N GLY A 13 8.10 -12.29 -1.00
CA GLY A 13 7.05 -11.66 -0.19
C GLY A 13 7.64 -10.73 0.86
N LEU A 14 8.60 -11.23 1.65
CA LEU A 14 9.30 -10.47 2.68
C LEU A 14 10.06 -9.26 2.10
N TYR A 15 10.74 -9.44 0.96
CA TYR A 15 11.43 -8.34 0.28
C TYR A 15 10.46 -7.21 -0.11
N GLY A 16 9.32 -7.55 -0.72
CA GLY A 16 8.29 -6.57 -1.09
C GLY A 16 7.75 -5.83 0.13
N GLU A 17 7.39 -6.56 1.20
CA GLU A 17 6.92 -6.01 2.47
C GLU A 17 7.96 -5.06 3.11
N MET A 18 9.24 -5.43 3.11
CA MET A 18 10.32 -4.59 3.62
C MET A 18 10.47 -3.30 2.80
N ARG A 19 10.48 -3.40 1.46
CA ARG A 19 10.56 -2.21 0.60
C ARG A 19 9.37 -1.28 0.81
N LEU A 20 8.16 -1.82 0.94
CA LEU A 20 6.97 -1.03 1.25
C LEU A 20 7.11 -0.31 2.59
N SER A 21 7.53 -1.03 3.64
CA SER A 21 7.72 -0.45 4.99
C SER A 21 8.74 0.70 4.98
N MET A 22 9.85 0.54 4.26
CA MET A 22 10.86 1.60 4.11
C MET A 22 10.28 2.85 3.45
N VAL A 23 9.57 2.70 2.32
CA VAL A 23 8.96 3.84 1.61
C VAL A 23 7.93 4.53 2.50
N LEU A 24 7.09 3.78 3.21
CA LEU A 24 6.11 4.34 4.13
C LEU A 24 6.77 5.13 5.27
N HIS A 25 7.85 4.60 5.85
CA HIS A 25 8.63 5.31 6.86
C HIS A 25 9.26 6.60 6.34
N GLU A 26 9.82 6.59 5.14
CA GLU A 26 10.37 7.80 4.48
C GLU A 26 9.29 8.86 4.24
N LEU A 27 8.04 8.43 3.99
CA LEU A 27 6.87 9.29 3.87
C LEU A 27 6.29 9.72 5.23
N GLY A 28 6.93 9.41 6.34
CA GLY A 28 6.52 9.82 7.70
C GLY A 28 5.39 8.98 8.29
N TRP A 29 5.07 7.82 7.71
CA TRP A 29 4.15 6.87 8.33
C TRP A 29 4.88 6.06 9.42
N GLN A 30 4.20 5.84 10.54
CA GLN A 30 4.57 4.82 11.50
C GLN A 30 4.00 3.49 11.02
N VAL A 31 4.85 2.48 10.81
CA VAL A 31 4.44 1.19 10.26
C VAL A 31 4.41 0.14 11.38
N HIS A 32 3.27 -0.52 11.55
CA HIS A 32 3.07 -1.59 12.52
C HIS A 32 2.67 -2.86 11.78
N ARG A 33 3.37 -3.97 12.01
CA ARG A 33 2.97 -5.28 11.48
C ARG A 33 1.81 -5.82 12.31
N ALA A 34 0.73 -6.25 11.67
CA ALA A 34 -0.39 -6.85 12.39
C ALA A 34 0.03 -8.23 12.93
N TYR A 35 -0.28 -8.51 14.19
CA TYR A 35 0.17 -9.73 14.88
C TYR A 35 -0.82 -10.91 14.76
N ILE A 36 -2.12 -10.66 14.49
CA ILE A 36 -3.20 -11.67 14.64
C ILE A 36 -4.18 -11.70 13.44
N ASP A 37 -3.99 -10.88 12.41
CA ASP A 37 -4.99 -10.77 11.34
C ASP A 37 -4.51 -11.39 10.02
N GLU A 38 -5.21 -12.40 9.49
CA GLU A 38 -4.77 -13.17 8.31
C GLU A 38 -4.84 -12.41 6.97
N GLY A 39 -5.32 -11.17 6.98
CA GLY A 39 -5.50 -10.38 5.77
C GLY A 39 -5.09 -8.91 5.87
N ILE A 40 -4.79 -8.38 7.06
CA ILE A 40 -4.13 -7.08 7.20
C ILE A 40 -2.66 -7.36 7.51
N ASP A 41 -1.79 -6.92 6.63
CA ASP A 41 -0.35 -7.14 6.76
C ASP A 41 0.30 -5.97 7.54
N PHE A 42 -0.17 -4.73 7.32
CA PHE A 42 0.27 -3.54 8.06
C PHE A 42 -0.89 -2.69 8.58
N THR A 43 -0.70 -2.11 9.76
CA THR A 43 -1.40 -0.90 10.21
C THR A 43 -0.42 0.26 10.16
N ILE A 44 -0.76 1.32 9.44
CA ILE A 44 0.07 2.53 9.38
C ILE A 44 -0.64 3.68 10.06
N THR A 45 0.13 4.52 10.76
CA THR A 45 -0.40 5.72 11.41
C THR A 45 0.41 6.97 11.11
N LYS A 46 -0.26 8.12 11.06
CA LYS A 46 0.38 9.42 10.86
C LYS A 46 -0.44 10.50 11.56
N TYR A 47 0.23 11.51 12.10
CA TYR A 47 -0.43 12.59 12.84
C TYR A 47 -0.92 13.70 11.92
N TYR A 48 -2.17 14.11 12.10
CA TYR A 48 -2.81 15.17 11.32
C TYR A 48 -3.23 16.33 12.23
N CYS A 49 -2.94 17.56 11.80
CA CYS A 49 -3.39 18.75 12.51
C CYS A 49 -4.69 19.29 11.87
N PRO A 50 -5.84 19.23 12.56
CA PRO A 50 -7.12 19.69 11.99
C PRO A 50 -7.15 21.20 11.74
N LYS A 51 -6.39 21.98 12.51
CA LYS A 51 -6.27 23.43 12.33
C LYS A 51 -5.39 23.80 11.12
N CYS A 52 -4.24 23.15 10.97
CA CYS A 52 -3.32 23.41 9.87
C CYS A 52 -3.73 22.71 8.57
N LYS A 53 -4.67 21.77 8.66
CA LYS A 53 -5.15 20.93 7.55
C LYS A 53 -4.03 20.15 6.85
N LYS A 54 -3.03 19.72 7.59
CA LYS A 54 -1.88 18.95 7.08
C LYS A 54 -1.33 18.00 8.13
N TYR A 55 -0.62 16.99 7.66
CA TYR A 55 0.19 16.13 8.50
C TYR A 55 1.29 16.93 9.20
N SER A 56 1.61 16.54 10.43
CA SER A 56 2.49 17.31 11.31
C SER A 56 3.06 16.40 12.39
N GLU A 57 4.31 16.62 12.77
CA GLU A 57 4.89 15.94 13.92
C GLU A 57 4.44 16.57 15.25
N GLN A 58 4.71 15.84 16.33
CA GLN A 58 4.52 16.29 17.70
C GLN A 58 5.48 17.43 18.04
N TYR A 59 4.93 18.51 18.61
CA TYR A 59 5.73 19.62 19.11
C TYR A 59 6.57 19.16 20.30
N ILE A 60 7.89 19.22 20.12
CA ILE A 60 8.88 18.93 21.14
C ILE A 60 9.38 20.24 21.73
N ARG A 61 9.30 20.37 23.06
CA ARG A 61 9.92 21.49 23.80
C ARG A 61 10.99 20.99 24.75
N TYR A 62 12.01 21.80 24.97
CA TYR A 62 13.07 21.53 25.94
C TYR A 62 12.89 22.47 27.13
N THR A 63 12.96 21.94 28.36
CA THR A 63 12.91 22.73 29.59
C THR A 63 14.02 22.31 30.54
N THR A 64 14.41 23.17 31.46
CA THR A 64 15.40 22.83 32.49
C THR A 64 14.69 22.30 33.74
N ARG A 65 15.09 21.12 34.23
CA ARG A 65 14.67 20.58 35.54
C ARG A 65 15.90 20.15 36.33
N LYS A 66 16.07 20.68 37.54
CA LYS A 66 17.23 20.41 38.42
C LYS A 66 18.57 20.61 37.71
N GLY A 67 18.69 21.69 36.93
CA GLY A 67 19.91 22.02 36.17
C GLY A 67 20.16 21.16 34.92
N LYS A 68 19.28 20.20 34.59
CA LYS A 68 19.40 19.36 33.37
C LYS A 68 18.35 19.74 32.34
N SER A 69 18.75 19.79 31.07
CA SER A 69 17.81 19.91 29.94
C SER A 69 17.01 18.63 29.81
N VAL A 70 15.68 18.75 29.77
CA VAL A 70 14.74 17.63 29.60
C VAL A 70 13.83 17.88 28.40
N LYS A 71 13.68 16.85 27.57
CA LYS A 71 12.78 16.81 26.42
C LYS A 71 11.34 16.56 26.89
N CYS A 72 10.41 17.41 26.48
CA CYS A 72 8.98 17.26 26.70
C CYS A 72 8.31 17.07 25.33
N VAL A 73 7.88 15.84 25.07
CA VAL A 73 7.06 15.49 23.91
C VAL A 73 5.62 15.87 24.25
N THR A 74 4.97 16.64 23.38
CA THR A 74 3.57 17.03 23.54
C THR A 74 2.74 16.37 22.44
N ASN A 75 1.44 16.25 22.67
CA ASN A 75 0.43 15.85 21.70
C ASN A 75 -0.01 17.03 20.80
N LEU A 76 0.70 18.16 20.81
CA LEU A 76 0.39 19.36 20.03
C LEU A 76 1.11 19.34 18.67
N CYS A 77 0.51 19.97 17.67
CA CYS A 77 1.10 20.18 16.34
C CYS A 77 2.36 21.05 16.40
N GLU A 78 3.45 20.61 15.77
CA GLU A 78 4.72 21.38 15.72
C GLU A 78 4.59 22.76 15.04
N HIS A 79 3.65 22.89 14.10
CA HIS A 79 3.48 24.13 13.32
C HIS A 79 2.70 25.19 14.09
N CYS A 80 1.51 24.85 14.61
CA CYS A 80 0.66 25.81 15.32
C CYS A 80 0.88 25.81 16.83
N LYS A 81 1.57 24.80 17.37
CA LYS A 81 1.97 24.64 18.78
C LYS A 81 0.84 24.71 19.79
N THR A 82 -0.41 24.60 19.34
CA THR A 82 -1.62 24.89 20.13
C THR A 82 -2.72 23.86 19.92
N THR A 83 -2.78 23.19 18.77
CA THR A 83 -3.82 22.20 18.46
C THR A 83 -3.30 20.79 18.69
N GLU A 84 -4.09 19.96 19.36
CA GLU A 84 -3.82 18.53 19.50
C GLU A 84 -3.89 17.82 18.14
N LEU A 85 -3.03 16.84 17.95
CA LEU A 85 -2.94 16.06 16.71
C LEU A 85 -3.95 14.91 16.73
N ASP A 86 -4.65 14.73 15.61
CA ASP A 86 -5.45 13.54 15.34
C ASP A 86 -4.52 12.41 14.85
N VAL A 87 -4.86 11.17 15.21
CA VAL A 87 -4.17 9.98 14.68
C VAL A 87 -4.94 9.45 13.50
N VAL A 88 -4.32 9.48 12.32
CA VAL A 88 -4.87 8.91 11.10
C VAL A 88 -4.31 7.51 10.93
N SER A 89 -5.19 6.52 10.85
CA SER A 89 -4.81 5.12 10.67
C SER A 89 -5.25 4.60 9.31
N ARG A 90 -4.46 3.71 8.70
CA ARG A 90 -4.84 2.91 7.53
C ARG A 90 -4.46 1.46 7.74
N TYR A 91 -5.24 0.56 7.15
CA TYR A 91 -5.02 -0.87 7.20
C TYR A 91 -4.66 -1.35 5.79
N LEU A 92 -3.47 -1.94 5.66
CA LEU A 92 -2.93 -2.37 4.37
C LEU A 92 -2.99 -3.90 4.28
N GLN A 93 -3.70 -4.38 3.27
CA GLN A 93 -3.55 -5.73 2.78
C GLN A 93 -2.48 -5.72 1.67
N VAL A 94 -1.35 -6.40 1.90
CA VAL A 94 -0.19 -6.38 1.03
C VAL A 94 -0.06 -7.72 0.32
N LYS A 95 0.12 -7.68 -1.00
CA LYS A 95 0.39 -8.89 -1.78
C LYS A 95 1.51 -8.63 -2.77
N THR A 96 2.43 -9.58 -2.82
CA THR A 96 3.63 -9.47 -3.66
C THR A 96 3.59 -10.51 -4.77
N SER A 97 4.04 -10.15 -5.96
CA SER A 97 4.12 -11.05 -7.11
C SER A 97 5.45 -10.86 -7.84
N GLU A 98 6.08 -11.97 -8.18
CA GLU A 98 7.30 -12.01 -9.00
C GLU A 98 6.92 -12.06 -10.48
N GLY A 99 7.61 -11.27 -11.29
CA GLY A 99 7.41 -11.23 -12.73
C GLY A 99 7.98 -12.46 -13.43
N VAL A 100 7.18 -13.12 -14.24
CA VAL A 100 7.60 -14.21 -15.12
C VAL A 100 8.09 -13.65 -16.45
N GLU A 101 9.18 -14.19 -16.97
CA GLU A 101 9.76 -13.80 -18.25
C GLU A 101 8.77 -13.94 -19.41
N THR A 102 8.95 -13.08 -20.41
CA THR A 102 8.17 -13.10 -21.65
C THR A 102 9.12 -12.99 -22.84
N ASN A 103 8.61 -13.14 -24.05
CA ASN A 103 9.37 -12.95 -25.29
C ASN A 103 9.85 -11.50 -25.51
N LYS A 104 9.47 -10.56 -24.63
CA LYS A 104 9.91 -9.16 -24.67
C LYS A 104 10.76 -8.86 -23.43
N ASP A 105 11.98 -8.40 -23.65
CA ASP A 105 12.95 -8.16 -22.57
C ASP A 105 12.44 -7.18 -21.51
N ASN A 106 11.67 -6.17 -21.93
CA ASN A 106 11.13 -5.13 -21.07
C ASN A 106 9.73 -5.43 -20.51
N VAL A 107 9.19 -6.63 -20.68
CA VAL A 107 7.87 -7.02 -20.16
C VAL A 107 7.98 -8.28 -19.31
N ARG A 108 7.26 -8.27 -18.19
CA ARG A 108 7.05 -9.44 -17.34
C ARG A 108 5.56 -9.70 -17.15
N LYS A 109 5.19 -10.96 -16.99
CA LYS A 109 3.82 -11.38 -16.67
C LYS A 109 3.67 -11.56 -15.17
N PHE A 110 2.60 -11.02 -14.61
CA PHE A 110 2.28 -11.14 -13.20
C PHE A 110 0.90 -11.75 -13.02
N SER A 111 0.77 -12.62 -12.01
CA SER A 111 -0.53 -13.13 -11.57
C SER A 111 -1.09 -12.19 -10.52
N PHE A 112 -2.17 -11.49 -10.84
CA PHE A 112 -2.88 -10.60 -9.92
C PHE A 112 -4.22 -11.21 -9.50
N HIS A 113 -4.53 -11.12 -8.21
CA HIS A 113 -5.82 -11.54 -7.67
C HIS A 113 -6.11 -10.74 -6.38
N PRO A 114 -7.03 -9.77 -6.41
CA PRO A 114 -7.39 -8.98 -5.25
C PRO A 114 -8.29 -9.78 -4.32
N LYS A 115 -7.72 -10.70 -3.53
CA LYS A 115 -8.45 -11.45 -2.49
C LYS A 115 -8.83 -10.55 -1.30
N ILE A 116 -9.76 -9.62 -1.47
CA ILE A 116 -10.15 -8.69 -0.39
C ILE A 116 -10.88 -9.45 0.72
N ARG A 117 -10.24 -9.56 1.89
CA ARG A 117 -10.75 -10.36 3.02
C ARG A 117 -11.68 -9.60 3.97
N TYR A 118 -11.75 -8.28 3.86
CA TYR A 118 -12.50 -7.42 4.80
C TYR A 118 -13.57 -6.61 4.11
N ASN A 119 -14.41 -6.00 4.94
CA ASN A 119 -15.31 -4.96 4.51
C ASN A 119 -14.52 -3.84 3.80
N MET A 120 -15.00 -3.43 2.62
CA MET A 120 -14.40 -2.40 1.79
C MET A 120 -14.57 -1.03 2.46
N GLY A 121 -13.77 -0.77 3.49
CA GLY A 121 -13.81 0.44 4.31
C GLY A 121 -13.01 1.59 3.69
N LYS A 122 -13.32 2.82 4.11
CA LYS A 122 -12.54 4.01 3.69
C LYS A 122 -11.08 3.97 4.17
N GLU A 123 -10.80 3.18 5.19
CA GLU A 123 -9.47 3.06 5.81
C GLU A 123 -8.70 1.80 5.39
N VAL A 124 -9.29 0.94 4.57
CA VAL A 124 -8.70 -0.34 4.15
C VAL A 124 -8.21 -0.24 2.71
N PHE A 125 -6.91 -0.44 2.55
CA PHE A 125 -6.20 -0.32 1.29
C PHE A 125 -5.57 -1.65 0.91
N TYR A 126 -5.49 -1.89 -0.38
CA TYR A 126 -4.73 -3.01 -0.93
C TYR A 126 -3.48 -2.46 -1.60
N VAL A 127 -2.34 -3.05 -1.28
CA VAL A 127 -1.05 -2.73 -1.89
C VAL A 127 -0.56 -3.95 -2.61
N TRP A 128 -0.58 -3.89 -3.94
CA TRP A 128 0.02 -4.92 -4.77
C TRP A 128 1.44 -4.52 -5.16
N ILE A 129 2.40 -5.42 -4.96
CA ILE A 129 3.82 -5.18 -5.24
C ILE A 129 4.25 -6.10 -6.38
N ALA A 130 4.50 -5.52 -7.55
CA ALA A 130 5.08 -6.23 -8.69
C ALA A 130 6.61 -6.11 -8.63
N ILE A 131 7.28 -7.25 -8.41
CA ILE A 131 8.75 -7.33 -8.33
C ILE A 131 9.30 -7.86 -9.64
N PHE A 132 10.16 -7.07 -10.26
CA PHE A 132 11.01 -7.49 -11.37
C PHE A 132 12.30 -8.04 -10.77
N ASP A 133 12.56 -9.33 -10.99
CA ASP A 133 13.81 -9.97 -10.58
C ASP A 133 14.81 -9.82 -11.73
N ASN A 134 15.51 -8.69 -11.75
CA ASN A 134 16.67 -8.43 -12.59
C ASN A 134 17.95 -8.62 -11.77
N THR A 135 19.00 -9.16 -12.40
CA THR A 135 20.15 -9.84 -11.77
C THR A 135 21.04 -9.00 -10.86
N GLU A 136 20.78 -7.69 -10.69
CA GLU A 136 21.60 -6.78 -9.87
C GLU A 136 20.81 -6.09 -8.74
N GLU A 137 19.59 -5.63 -9.01
CA GLU A 137 18.67 -5.10 -7.99
C GLU A 137 17.22 -5.43 -8.37
N LYS A 138 16.45 -5.95 -7.42
CA LYS A 138 15.01 -6.19 -7.60
C LYS A 138 14.26 -4.86 -7.65
N LYS A 139 13.57 -4.60 -8.76
CA LYS A 139 12.74 -3.39 -8.91
C LYS A 139 11.31 -3.65 -8.44
N CYS A 140 10.83 -2.85 -7.49
CA CYS A 140 9.45 -2.90 -7.00
C CYS A 140 8.59 -1.81 -7.67
N HIS A 141 7.38 -2.21 -8.05
CA HIS A 141 6.30 -1.29 -8.44
C HIS A 141 5.13 -1.49 -7.50
N PHE A 142 4.61 -0.40 -6.94
CA PHE A 142 3.50 -0.42 -5.99
C PHE A 142 2.21 -0.02 -6.72
N TYR A 143 1.15 -0.80 -6.56
CA TYR A 143 -0.19 -0.43 -6.99
C TYR A 143 -1.07 -0.34 -5.76
N ILE A 144 -1.47 0.87 -5.41
CA ILE A 144 -2.12 1.20 -4.15
C ILE A 144 -3.54 1.66 -4.48
N PHE A 145 -4.52 1.02 -3.86
CA PHE A 145 -5.92 1.42 -4.04
C PHE A 145 -6.73 1.18 -2.78
N ASN A 146 -7.75 2.01 -2.58
CA ASN A 146 -8.75 1.73 -1.57
C ASN A 146 -9.54 0.47 -1.99
N THR A 147 -9.84 -0.41 -1.04
CA THR A 147 -10.55 -1.66 -1.33
C THR A 147 -11.91 -1.46 -2.00
N LYS A 148 -12.55 -0.30 -1.87
CA LYS A 148 -13.78 0.06 -2.60
C LYS A 148 -13.59 0.24 -4.10
N ASP A 149 -12.38 0.56 -4.55
CA ASP A 149 -12.09 0.81 -5.97
C ASP A 149 -11.97 -0.47 -6.78
N VAL A 150 -11.96 -1.64 -6.13
CA VAL A 150 -11.89 -2.95 -6.76
C VAL A 150 -12.99 -3.17 -7.80
N VAL A 151 -14.18 -2.62 -7.55
CA VAL A 151 -15.34 -2.69 -8.48
C VAL A 151 -15.05 -2.12 -9.87
N LYS A 152 -13.98 -1.32 -10.01
CA LYS A 152 -13.58 -0.73 -11.30
C LYS A 152 -12.90 -1.74 -12.21
N PHE A 153 -12.25 -2.75 -11.64
CA PHE A 153 -11.38 -3.67 -12.39
C PHE A 153 -11.59 -5.16 -12.05
N ASP A 154 -12.59 -5.49 -11.21
CA ASP A 154 -12.93 -6.86 -10.86
C ASP A 154 -14.42 -7.04 -10.48
N ASN A 155 -14.91 -8.28 -10.54
CA ASN A 155 -16.31 -8.62 -10.23
C ASN A 155 -16.54 -8.98 -8.76
N ILE A 156 -16.88 -7.98 -7.94
CA ILE A 156 -17.16 -8.22 -6.52
C ILE A 156 -18.47 -8.96 -6.23
N ASN A 157 -19.35 -9.11 -7.23
CA ASN A 157 -20.69 -9.70 -7.04
C ASN A 157 -20.68 -11.23 -7.16
N LEU A 158 -19.52 -11.85 -7.37
CA LEU A 158 -19.42 -13.30 -7.45
C LEU A 158 -19.51 -13.90 -6.04
N ASP A 159 -20.38 -14.89 -5.85
CA ASP A 159 -20.56 -15.57 -4.56
C ASP A 159 -19.24 -16.14 -3.99
N THR A 160 -18.27 -16.40 -4.86
CA THR A 160 -16.96 -16.95 -4.50
C THR A 160 -15.82 -15.92 -4.52
N TYR A 161 -16.12 -14.62 -4.63
CA TYR A 161 -15.12 -13.56 -4.78
C TYR A 161 -14.00 -13.64 -3.74
N GLN A 162 -14.35 -13.94 -2.49
CA GLN A 162 -13.39 -14.04 -1.37
C GLN A 162 -12.74 -15.43 -1.22
N ILE A 163 -13.20 -16.43 -1.97
CA ILE A 163 -12.97 -17.85 -1.66
C ILE A 163 -12.16 -18.56 -2.76
N THR A 164 -12.34 -18.22 -4.03
CA THR A 164 -11.77 -19.03 -5.13
C THR A 164 -10.51 -18.46 -5.75
N ASP A 165 -9.43 -19.25 -5.77
CA ASP A 165 -8.18 -18.98 -6.50
C ASP A 165 -8.31 -18.94 -8.03
N ASN A 166 -9.52 -19.15 -8.55
CA ASN A 166 -9.82 -19.30 -9.97
C ASN A 166 -9.95 -17.96 -10.72
N GLN A 167 -9.83 -16.82 -10.03
CA GLN A 167 -9.91 -15.46 -10.61
C GLN A 167 -8.55 -14.78 -10.72
N LYS A 168 -7.51 -15.54 -11.08
CA LYS A 168 -6.19 -14.96 -11.34
C LYS A 168 -6.20 -14.27 -12.69
N THR A 169 -6.00 -12.96 -12.65
CA THR A 169 -5.79 -12.16 -13.85
C THR A 169 -4.31 -12.09 -14.16
N GLU A 170 -3.93 -12.48 -15.37
CA GLU A 170 -2.59 -12.18 -15.87
C GLU A 170 -2.51 -10.69 -16.27
N LEU A 171 -1.56 -9.98 -15.66
CA LEU A 171 -1.21 -8.59 -15.96
C LEU A 171 0.21 -8.57 -16.59
N PRO A 172 0.34 -8.29 -17.90
CA PRO A 172 1.62 -7.96 -18.50
C PRO A 172 2.03 -6.54 -18.09
N ILE A 173 3.24 -6.38 -17.55
CA ILE A 173 3.74 -5.10 -17.03
C ILE A 173 5.11 -4.82 -17.61
N ARG A 174 5.31 -3.58 -18.07
CA ARG A 174 6.59 -3.09 -18.56
C ARG A 174 7.52 -2.76 -17.39
N THR A 175 8.84 -2.79 -17.59
CA THR A 175 9.85 -2.53 -16.54
C THR A 175 9.73 -1.18 -15.85
N ASP A 176 9.03 -0.21 -16.43
CA ASP A 176 8.71 1.10 -15.84
C ASP A 176 7.38 1.12 -15.08
N GLY A 177 6.70 -0.02 -14.93
CA GLY A 177 5.48 -0.14 -14.13
C GLY A 177 4.18 0.05 -14.92
N VAL A 178 4.23 0.22 -16.24
CA VAL A 178 3.00 0.33 -17.04
C VAL A 178 2.35 -1.03 -17.25
N VAL A 179 1.11 -1.19 -16.82
CA VAL A 179 0.24 -2.35 -17.11
C VAL A 179 -0.24 -2.25 -18.57
N LEU A 180 0.00 -3.31 -19.34
CA LEU A 180 -0.28 -3.37 -20.78
C LEU A 180 -1.58 -4.10 -21.13
N LYS A 181 -2.34 -4.55 -20.13
CA LYS A 181 -3.64 -5.20 -20.35
C LYS A 181 -4.62 -4.17 -20.91
N LYS A 182 -5.28 -4.51 -22.03
CA LYS A 182 -6.25 -3.64 -22.70
C LYS A 182 -7.56 -3.53 -21.91
N ASP A 183 -8.30 -2.46 -22.20
CA ASP A 183 -9.46 -1.97 -21.47
C ASP A 183 -10.74 -2.83 -21.65
N ALA A 184 -11.83 -2.35 -21.02
CA ALA A 184 -13.09 -3.04 -20.75
C ALA A 184 -13.80 -3.70 -21.95
N GLU A 185 -13.52 -3.29 -23.19
CA GLU A 185 -14.18 -3.84 -24.39
C GLU A 185 -13.98 -5.36 -24.55
N SER A 186 -12.94 -5.94 -23.94
CA SER A 186 -12.62 -7.37 -24.03
C SER A 186 -12.87 -8.17 -22.75
N THR A 187 -12.96 -7.51 -21.59
CA THR A 187 -13.01 -8.15 -20.26
C THR A 187 -14.19 -7.71 -19.40
N GLY A 188 -14.86 -6.62 -19.76
CA GLY A 188 -15.85 -5.92 -18.92
C GLY A 188 -15.22 -5.04 -17.81
N TYR A 189 -13.90 -5.00 -17.69
CA TYR A 189 -13.17 -4.32 -16.61
C TYR A 189 -12.12 -3.34 -17.12
N ASP A 190 -12.04 -2.16 -16.52
CA ASP A 190 -11.08 -1.13 -16.88
C ASP A 190 -9.77 -1.32 -16.10
N TYR A 191 -8.73 -1.84 -16.77
CA TYR A 191 -7.39 -1.98 -16.18
C TYR A 191 -6.52 -0.73 -16.35
N SER A 192 -6.98 0.30 -17.08
CA SER A 192 -6.23 1.56 -17.24
C SER A 192 -6.03 2.28 -15.89
N VAL A 193 -6.92 2.06 -14.92
CA VAL A 193 -6.84 2.57 -13.55
C VAL A 193 -5.55 2.18 -12.83
N PHE A 194 -4.94 1.04 -13.18
CA PHE A 194 -3.64 0.65 -12.63
C PHE A 194 -2.57 1.68 -12.99
N ASN A 195 -2.63 2.26 -14.19
CA ASN A 195 -1.68 3.24 -14.68
C ASN A 195 -2.06 4.67 -14.28
N THR A 196 -3.35 5.01 -14.30
CA THR A 196 -3.79 6.40 -14.11
C THR A 196 -4.01 6.78 -12.66
N ARG A 197 -4.22 5.81 -11.76
CA ARG A 197 -4.62 6.08 -10.37
C ARG A 197 -3.90 5.24 -9.31
N PHE A 198 -3.45 4.04 -9.62
CA PHE A 198 -2.91 3.15 -8.56
C PHE A 198 -1.39 3.10 -8.55
N TYR A 199 -0.74 3.35 -9.69
CA TYR A 199 0.70 3.20 -9.83
C TYR A 199 1.48 4.21 -8.98
N ASN A 200 2.21 3.71 -7.98
CA ASN A 200 3.00 4.45 -7.01
C ASN A 200 2.24 5.62 -6.33
N ASP A 201 0.92 5.54 -6.24
CA ASP A 201 0.09 6.58 -5.61
C ASP A 201 0.04 6.39 -4.08
N PHE A 202 1.15 6.73 -3.42
CA PHE A 202 1.19 6.78 -1.96
C PHE A 202 0.32 7.91 -1.39
N GLY A 203 -0.04 8.91 -2.20
CA GLY A 203 -0.96 9.99 -1.82
C GLY A 203 -2.35 9.47 -1.50
N ALA A 204 -2.78 8.36 -2.11
CA ALA A 204 -4.05 7.71 -1.80
C ALA A 204 -4.20 7.29 -0.32
N LEU A 205 -3.09 7.09 0.39
CA LEU A 205 -3.11 6.73 1.83
C LEU A 205 -3.38 7.94 2.72
N GLU A 206 -3.12 9.14 2.21
CA GLU A 206 -3.35 10.38 2.92
C GLU A 206 -4.81 10.82 2.84
N ILE A 207 -5.24 11.67 3.77
CA ILE A 207 -6.59 12.23 3.75
C ILE A 207 -6.69 13.19 2.56
N GLU A 208 -7.45 12.80 1.54
CA GLU A 208 -8.07 13.78 0.66
C GLU A 208 -9.01 14.65 1.52
N THR A 209 -8.68 15.92 1.61
CA THR A 209 -9.42 16.91 2.40
C THR A 209 -10.94 16.82 2.17
N LEU A 210 -11.64 16.36 3.21
CA LEU A 210 -12.95 16.82 3.69
C LEU A 210 -13.87 17.46 2.62
N SER A 211 -14.63 16.64 1.91
CA SER A 211 -15.95 17.08 1.44
C SER A 211 -16.98 16.91 2.55
N LYS A 212 -17.14 18.00 3.32
CA LYS A 212 -18.32 18.43 4.08
C LYS A 212 -18.93 17.45 5.11
N ARG A 213 -18.80 17.83 6.38
CA ARG A 213 -19.89 17.61 7.36
C ARG A 213 -21.12 18.41 6.92
#